data_AF-A0A834KX67-F1
#
_entry.id   AF-A0A834KX67-F1
#
_cell.length_a   1.000
_cell.length_b   1.000
_cell.length_c   1.000
_cell.angle_alpha   90.00
_cell.angle_beta   90.00
_cell.angle_gamma   90.00
#
_symmetry.space_group_name_H-M   'P 1'
#
loop_
_entity.id
_entity.type
_entity.pdbx_description
1 polymer ?
#
loop_
_entity_poly.entity_id
_entity_poly.type
_entity_poly.pdbx_seq_one_letter_code
_entity_poly.pdbx_strand_id
1 'polypeptide(L)'
;MGWTDIKSVLTFNNGETKYRRRQNRVKKARTVAPRPVNLLRPVVHCPTFRYHTKVRAGKGFTLQELKASGLNKRFARTIGIAVDPRRRNKSIESLQTNAQRLKEYKANLILFPINEKKPKKGEASEEEMKVAMQVKGEFIASDTEDFCFMDDEQSRFLVLTSVNNEDKMPLIVITGIPCSGKTTRTLQLKEYFEKEVKKRVDIITEIDVISKTGYDRNSFYSDSKKEKCIRSDIKSMAQRILNPNDVLIIDGSNYIKGYRYEIYCMSKLYKTPQCTIHCDIPIEHAWLWNEKRPVSEQYSREIFDALVMRYETPDSKNRWDAPLFAVMPEDDLKFDDIYKSLYEVKAPKPNQSTQCPPLSSTNYLYELDRITQDITNAILSAKQIGIENDIKIPQYGLTVQKTGNTPQMMRLRRQFLTYSKMHQININQIGLLFVQYLNKSL
;
A
#
# COMPACT_ATOMS: atom_id res chain seq x y z
N MET A 1 28.72 -39.81 -15.46
CA MET A 1 29.88 -39.05 -14.93
C MET A 1 29.44 -38.40 -13.64
N GLY A 2 30.02 -38.85 -12.53
CA GLY A 2 29.54 -38.59 -11.18
C GLY A 2 29.79 -37.17 -10.70
N TRP A 3 28.98 -36.76 -9.73
CA TRP A 3 29.05 -35.51 -8.98
C TRP A 3 30.28 -35.43 -8.04
N THR A 4 31.44 -35.94 -8.45
CA THR A 4 32.63 -36.03 -7.59
C THR A 4 33.41 -34.72 -7.49
N ASP A 5 33.18 -33.77 -8.42
CA ASP A 5 33.86 -32.47 -8.47
C ASP A 5 32.94 -31.28 -8.13
N ILE A 6 31.90 -31.48 -7.31
CA ILE A 6 31.21 -30.31 -6.71
C ILE A 6 32.12 -29.74 -5.63
N LYS A 7 32.61 -28.51 -5.82
CA LYS A 7 33.17 -27.70 -4.72
C LYS A 7 32.07 -27.41 -3.69
N SER A 8 31.81 -28.34 -2.78
CA SER A 8 30.93 -28.12 -1.64
C SER A 8 31.65 -27.21 -0.65
N VAL A 9 31.22 -25.94 -0.56
CA VAL A 9 31.72 -25.01 0.46
C VAL A 9 31.11 -25.40 1.80
N LEU A 10 31.79 -26.30 2.52
CA LEU A 10 31.42 -26.68 3.88
C LEU A 10 31.85 -25.56 4.84
N THR A 11 30.89 -25.00 5.59
CA THR A 11 31.09 -23.75 6.36
C THR A 11 31.67 -23.96 7.77
N PHE A 12 32.57 -24.94 7.94
CA PHE A 12 33.19 -25.26 9.23
C PHE A 12 33.98 -24.07 9.84
N ASN A 13 34.57 -23.22 9.00
CA ASN A 13 35.43 -22.11 9.45
C ASN A 13 34.68 -20.81 9.82
N ASN A 14 33.35 -20.86 9.96
CA ASN A 14 32.52 -19.69 10.27
C ASN A 14 32.89 -19.05 11.61
N GLY A 15 33.17 -19.86 12.64
CA GLY A 15 33.55 -19.40 13.98
C GLY A 15 34.87 -18.63 13.97
N GLU A 16 35.91 -19.22 13.41
CA GLU A 16 37.23 -18.59 13.27
C GLU A 16 37.18 -17.34 12.41
N THR A 17 36.41 -17.35 11.32
CA THR A 17 36.25 -16.18 10.45
C THR A 17 35.57 -15.02 11.20
N LYS A 18 34.57 -15.30 12.04
CA LYS A 18 33.93 -14.29 12.90
C LYS A 18 34.93 -13.72 13.92
N TYR A 19 35.70 -14.58 14.59
CA TYR A 19 36.73 -14.15 15.54
C TYR A 19 37.80 -13.28 14.88
N ARG A 20 38.33 -13.72 13.73
CA ARG A 20 39.31 -12.95 12.93
C ARG A 20 38.75 -11.60 12.48
N ARG A 21 37.50 -11.53 12.03
CA ARG A 21 36.83 -10.26 11.68
C ARG A 21 36.71 -9.33 12.89
N ARG A 22 36.37 -9.86 14.07
CA ARG A 22 36.31 -9.09 15.33
C ARG A 22 37.69 -8.52 15.69
N GLN A 23 38.73 -9.37 15.69
CA GLN A 23 40.10 -8.93 15.99
C GLN A 23 40.57 -7.86 15.01
N ASN A 24 40.29 -8.01 13.71
CA ASN A 24 40.62 -6.99 12.71
C ASN A 24 39.86 -5.68 12.94
N ARG A 25 38.59 -5.71 13.37
CA ARG A 25 37.84 -4.49 13.75
C ARG A 25 38.46 -3.80 14.96
N VAL A 26 38.89 -4.56 15.98
CA VAL A 26 39.56 -4.03 17.18
C VAL A 26 40.91 -3.40 16.82
N LYS A 27 41.74 -4.10 16.05
CA LYS A 27 43.02 -3.58 15.54
C LYS A 27 42.80 -2.29 14.74
N LYS A 28 41.84 -2.29 13.81
CA LYS A 28 41.48 -1.11 13.01
C LYS A 28 40.97 0.06 13.85
N ALA A 29 40.17 -0.21 14.88
CA ALA A 29 39.68 0.82 15.80
C ALA A 29 40.83 1.50 16.55
N ARG A 30 41.79 0.72 17.06
CA ARG A 30 42.99 1.24 17.72
C ARG A 30 43.84 2.12 16.79
N THR A 31 44.02 1.72 15.53
CA THR A 31 44.81 2.49 14.56
C THR A 31 44.14 3.79 14.08
N VAL A 32 42.81 3.85 14.08
CA VAL A 32 42.04 5.00 13.55
C VAL A 32 41.60 5.95 14.67
N ALA A 33 41.75 5.56 15.93
CA ALA A 33 41.45 6.41 17.08
C ALA A 33 42.17 7.76 16.97
N PRO A 34 41.50 8.89 17.27
CA PRO A 34 40.19 9.02 17.92
C PRO A 34 38.96 8.91 16.98
N ARG A 35 39.15 8.80 15.67
CA ARG A 35 38.05 8.79 14.69
C ARG A 35 37.23 7.48 14.74
N PRO A 36 35.90 7.51 14.52
CA PRO A 36 35.11 6.29 14.35
C PRO A 36 35.52 5.50 13.10
N VAL A 37 35.49 4.16 13.20
CA VAL A 37 35.90 3.24 12.11
C VAL A 37 34.96 3.29 10.90
N ASN A 38 33.67 3.53 11.15
CA ASN A 38 32.64 3.57 10.12
C ASN A 38 32.38 5.02 9.70
N LEU A 39 32.16 5.20 8.39
CA LEU A 39 31.77 6.49 7.81
C LEU A 39 30.27 6.71 7.98
N LEU A 40 29.86 7.97 8.14
CA LEU A 40 28.46 8.37 8.08
C LEU A 40 27.90 8.10 6.68
N ARG A 41 26.75 7.44 6.63
CA ARG A 41 26.02 7.09 5.40
C ARG A 41 24.62 7.69 5.41
N PRO A 42 24.04 7.99 4.23
CA PRO A 42 22.69 8.51 4.12
C PRO A 42 21.65 7.44 4.40
N VAL A 43 20.46 7.89 4.76
CA VAL A 43 19.26 7.08 4.89
C VAL A 43 18.57 7.01 3.53
N VAL A 44 18.36 5.79 3.01
CA VAL A 44 17.82 5.56 1.67
C VAL A 44 16.77 4.46 1.69
N HIS A 45 15.66 4.68 0.98
CA HIS A 45 14.60 3.69 0.77
C HIS A 45 14.95 2.69 -0.33
N CYS A 46 14.36 1.50 -0.28
CA CYS A 46 14.54 0.51 -1.35
C CYS A 46 13.75 0.91 -2.60
N PRO A 47 14.19 0.56 -3.83
CA PRO A 47 13.62 1.12 -5.06
C PRO A 47 12.18 0.69 -5.39
N THR A 48 11.77 -0.52 -5.01
CA THR A 48 10.47 -1.08 -5.40
C THR A 48 9.38 -0.76 -4.39
N PHE A 49 8.14 -0.58 -4.86
CA PHE A 49 7.00 -0.28 -4.00
C PHE A 49 6.82 -1.27 -2.85
N ARG A 50 7.02 -2.57 -3.09
CA ARG A 50 6.93 -3.61 -2.03
C ARG A 50 7.93 -3.40 -0.88
N TYR A 51 9.10 -2.84 -1.15
CA TYR A 51 10.18 -2.72 -0.17
C TYR A 51 10.49 -1.27 0.21
N HIS A 52 9.78 -0.28 -0.33
CA HIS A 52 10.11 1.13 -0.12
C HIS A 52 10.02 1.55 1.36
N THR A 53 9.21 0.87 2.17
CA THR A 53 9.13 1.07 3.63
C THR A 53 10.41 0.66 4.35
N LYS A 54 11.20 -0.26 3.77
CA LYS A 54 12.49 -0.67 4.33
C LYS A 54 13.54 0.41 4.08
N VAL A 55 13.98 1.02 5.16
CA VAL A 55 15.07 1.98 5.20
C VAL A 55 16.41 1.26 5.35
N ARG A 56 17.43 1.71 4.61
CA ARG A 56 18.80 1.17 4.69
C ARG A 56 19.85 2.26 4.60
N ALA A 57 21.04 1.97 5.12
CA ALA A 57 22.20 2.82 4.93
C ALA A 57 22.65 2.79 3.45
N GLY A 58 22.63 3.94 2.80
CA GLY A 58 23.11 4.09 1.42
C GLY A 58 24.63 3.99 1.30
N LYS A 59 25.13 4.00 0.06
CA LYS A 59 26.57 3.95 -0.22
C LYS A 59 27.29 5.25 0.15
N GLY A 60 26.65 6.39 -0.09
CA GLY A 60 27.18 7.72 0.21
C GLY A 60 26.19 8.84 -0.13
N PHE A 61 26.42 10.01 0.48
CA PHE A 61 25.63 11.22 0.28
C PHE A 61 25.81 11.76 -1.15
N THR A 62 24.75 12.36 -1.70
CA THR A 62 24.82 13.02 -3.00
C THR A 62 25.48 14.39 -2.89
N LEU A 63 25.93 14.93 -4.02
CA LEU A 63 26.45 16.30 -4.07
C LEU A 63 25.38 17.35 -3.72
N GLN A 64 24.10 17.06 -3.98
CA GLN A 64 23.00 17.97 -3.64
C GLN A 64 22.77 18.02 -2.13
N GLU A 65 22.77 16.86 -1.45
CA GLU A 65 22.63 16.76 0.01
C GLU A 65 23.78 17.50 0.72
N LEU A 66 25.02 17.31 0.23
CA LEU A 66 26.18 18.02 0.77
C LEU A 66 26.08 19.54 0.60
N LYS A 67 25.68 20.01 -0.59
CA LYS A 67 25.44 21.44 -0.84
C LYS A 67 24.37 22.01 0.09
N ALA A 68 23.26 21.30 0.30
CA ALA A 68 22.19 21.72 1.22
C ALA A 68 22.65 21.81 2.68
N SER A 69 23.65 21.01 3.08
CA SER A 69 24.28 21.09 4.40
C SER A 69 25.44 22.09 4.52
N GLY A 70 25.81 22.76 3.42
CA GLY A 70 26.97 23.67 3.39
C GLY A 70 28.32 22.96 3.46
N LEU A 71 28.42 21.70 3.02
CA LEU A 71 29.65 20.91 3.03
C LEU A 71 30.22 20.74 1.62
N ASN A 72 31.54 20.91 1.49
CA ASN A 72 32.27 20.61 0.27
C ASN A 72 32.61 19.12 0.18
N LYS A 73 32.51 18.49 -1.01
CA LYS A 73 32.77 17.06 -1.23
C LYS A 73 34.17 16.60 -0.78
N ARG A 74 35.19 17.46 -0.93
CA ARG A 74 36.57 17.14 -0.53
C ARG A 74 36.70 17.13 1.00
N PHE A 75 36.13 18.13 1.64
CA PHE A 75 36.09 18.26 3.10
C PHE A 75 35.21 17.18 3.77
N ALA A 76 34.07 16.83 3.17
CA ALA A 76 33.20 15.78 3.70
C ALA A 76 33.93 14.43 3.91
N ARG A 77 34.83 14.05 2.99
CA ARG A 77 35.61 12.81 3.10
C ARG A 77 36.64 12.85 4.24
N THR A 78 37.22 14.02 4.52
CA THR A 78 38.19 14.16 5.62
C THR A 78 37.51 13.98 6.97
N ILE A 79 36.27 14.43 7.11
CA ILE A 79 35.53 14.43 8.39
C ILE A 79 34.68 13.19 8.69
N GLY A 80 34.73 12.15 7.86
CA GLY A 80 34.01 10.89 8.15
C GLY A 80 32.75 10.64 7.33
N ILE A 81 32.48 11.43 6.29
CA ILE A 81 31.24 11.31 5.52
C ILE A 81 31.51 10.55 4.21
N ALA A 82 30.70 9.52 3.94
CA ALA A 82 30.75 8.80 2.67
C ALA A 82 30.08 9.62 1.56
N VAL A 83 30.74 9.78 0.42
CA VAL A 83 30.22 10.57 -0.71
C VAL A 83 30.07 9.67 -1.93
N ASP A 84 28.88 9.69 -2.56
CA ASP A 84 28.62 8.99 -3.83
C ASP A 84 28.15 10.00 -4.90
N PRO A 85 29.06 10.47 -5.76
CA PRO A 85 28.73 11.44 -6.81
C PRO A 85 27.74 10.92 -7.87
N ARG A 86 27.54 9.60 -7.97
CA ARG A 86 26.70 8.98 -9.00
C ARG A 86 25.21 9.01 -8.67
N ARG A 87 24.85 9.00 -7.38
CA ARG A 87 23.45 8.96 -6.96
C ARG A 87 22.78 10.32 -7.22
N ARG A 88 21.63 10.29 -7.88
CA ARG A 88 20.73 11.44 -8.07
C ARG A 88 19.48 11.22 -7.23
N ASN A 89 19.13 12.21 -6.42
CA ASN A 89 17.92 12.14 -5.61
C ASN A 89 16.78 12.86 -6.35
N LYS A 90 15.61 12.22 -6.45
CA LYS A 90 14.41 12.79 -7.06
C LYS A 90 13.40 13.28 -6.01
N SER A 91 13.47 12.75 -4.78
CA SER A 91 12.55 13.11 -3.70
C SER A 91 13.14 14.23 -2.85
N ILE A 92 12.35 15.29 -2.65
CA ILE A 92 12.72 16.45 -1.82
C ILE A 92 12.76 16.07 -0.34
N GLU A 93 11.83 15.24 0.13
CA GLU A 93 11.77 14.79 1.53
C GLU A 93 13.04 14.05 1.95
N SER A 94 13.50 13.12 1.10
CA SER A 94 14.74 12.37 1.37
C SER A 94 15.99 13.24 1.26
N LEU A 95 15.96 14.31 0.45
CA LEU A 95 17.02 15.31 0.41
C LEU A 95 17.07 16.07 1.75
N GLN A 96 15.93 16.54 2.24
CA GLN A 96 15.82 17.28 3.50
C GLN A 96 16.24 16.45 4.71
N THR A 97 15.73 15.21 4.80
CA THR A 97 16.08 14.26 5.88
C THR A 97 17.59 14.01 5.95
N ASN A 98 18.21 13.76 4.79
CA ASN A 98 19.66 13.50 4.73
C ASN A 98 20.49 14.79 4.96
N ALA A 99 20.01 15.94 4.52
CA ALA A 99 20.66 17.22 4.81
C ALA A 99 20.60 17.57 6.31
N GLN A 100 19.46 17.30 6.96
CA GLN A 100 19.32 17.44 8.41
C GLN A 100 20.27 16.50 9.15
N ARG A 101 20.34 15.22 8.75
CA ARG A 101 21.29 14.25 9.32
C ARG A 101 22.74 14.71 9.21
N LEU A 102 23.12 15.37 8.11
CA LEU A 102 24.46 15.96 7.95
C LEU A 102 24.69 17.15 8.88
N LYS A 103 23.67 18.00 9.10
CA LYS A 103 23.74 19.14 10.04
C LYS A 103 23.89 18.65 11.48
N GLU A 104 23.11 17.65 11.88
CA GLU A 104 23.21 17.01 13.20
C GLU A 104 24.59 16.38 13.41
N TYR A 105 25.09 15.63 12.42
CA TYR A 105 26.43 15.07 12.49
C TYR A 105 27.51 16.16 12.62
N LYS A 106 27.36 17.27 11.88
CA LYS A 106 28.28 18.40 11.95
C LYS A 106 28.26 19.09 13.31
N ALA A 107 27.09 19.22 13.94
CA ALA A 107 26.95 19.81 15.28
C ALA A 107 27.65 18.96 16.36
N ASN A 108 27.62 17.63 16.21
CA ASN A 108 28.25 16.70 17.14
C ASN A 108 29.73 16.40 16.83
N LEU A 109 30.28 16.95 15.76
CA LEU A 109 31.63 16.63 15.30
C LEU A 109 32.66 17.55 15.95
N ILE A 110 33.58 16.96 16.72
CA ILE A 110 34.77 17.64 17.23
C ILE A 110 35.92 17.44 16.23
N LEU A 111 36.47 18.53 15.71
CA LEU A 111 37.54 18.52 14.70
C LEU A 111 38.90 18.81 15.35
N PHE A 112 39.79 17.82 15.35
CA PHE A 112 41.15 18.00 15.82
C PHE A 112 41.97 18.82 14.80
N PRO A 113 42.75 19.82 15.25
CA PRO A 113 43.62 20.60 14.37
C PRO A 113 44.72 19.71 13.77
N ILE A 114 45.02 19.89 12.48
CA ILE A 114 46.15 19.19 11.84
C ILE A 114 47.48 19.76 12.34
N ASN A 115 47.52 21.08 12.58
CA ASN A 115 48.66 21.78 13.14
C ASN A 115 48.22 22.53 14.40
N GLU A 116 48.67 22.08 15.57
CA GLU A 116 48.34 22.68 16.88
C GLU A 116 48.66 24.19 16.94
N LYS A 117 49.74 24.61 16.26
CA LYS A 117 50.20 26.01 16.24
C LYS A 117 49.35 26.95 15.36
N LYS A 118 48.51 26.42 14.46
CA LYS A 118 47.71 27.23 13.52
C LYS A 118 46.31 26.62 13.33
N PRO A 119 45.46 26.64 14.38
CA PRO A 119 44.12 26.09 14.29
C PRO A 119 43.26 26.91 13.32
N LYS A 120 42.47 26.23 12.50
CA LYS A 120 41.50 26.85 11.58
C LYS A 120 40.15 27.05 12.27
N LYS A 121 39.34 27.95 11.71
CA LYS A 121 37.99 28.25 12.20
C LYS A 121 37.13 26.98 12.25
N GLY A 122 36.71 26.57 13.45
CA GLY A 122 35.89 25.38 13.71
C GLY A 122 36.66 24.13 14.16
N GLU A 123 37.96 24.24 14.43
CA GLU A 123 38.77 23.21 15.10
C GLU A 123 38.67 23.35 16.63
N ALA A 124 38.81 22.24 17.35
CA ALA A 124 38.55 22.12 18.78
C ALA A 124 39.62 22.77 19.65
N SER A 125 39.22 23.31 20.82
CA SER A 125 40.14 23.83 21.83
C SER A 125 40.82 22.69 22.62
N GLU A 126 41.92 22.98 23.32
CA GLU A 126 42.63 21.97 24.13
C GLU A 126 41.76 21.30 25.21
N GLU A 127 40.74 22.00 25.69
CA GLU A 127 39.77 21.47 26.67
C GLU A 127 38.78 20.50 26.02
N GLU A 128 38.24 20.84 24.86
CA GLU A 128 37.35 19.96 24.08
C GLU A 128 38.05 18.68 23.62
N MET A 129 39.35 18.77 23.29
CA MET A 129 40.17 17.62 22.89
C MET A 129 40.36 16.61 24.03
N LYS A 130 40.43 17.06 25.29
CA LYS A 130 40.55 16.18 26.46
C LYS A 130 39.24 15.50 26.82
N VAL A 131 38.10 16.16 26.55
CA VAL A 131 36.75 15.62 26.79
C VAL A 131 36.28 14.70 25.65
N ALA A 132 36.91 14.79 24.47
CA ALA A 132 36.53 14.03 23.29
C ALA A 132 36.63 12.51 23.50
N MET A 133 35.47 11.88 23.74
CA MET A 133 35.35 10.43 23.79
C MET A 133 34.82 9.88 22.47
N GLN A 134 35.35 8.73 22.04
CA GLN A 134 34.82 8.03 20.89
C GLN A 134 33.43 7.46 21.22
N VAL A 135 32.40 7.85 20.47
CA VAL A 135 31.07 7.25 20.57
C VAL A 135 31.16 5.76 20.24
N LYS A 136 30.89 4.91 21.24
CA LYS A 136 30.82 3.45 21.08
C LYS A 136 29.37 3.06 20.78
N GLY A 137 29.04 2.88 19.51
CA GLY A 137 27.71 2.42 19.08
C GLY A 137 27.61 2.29 17.56
N GLU A 138 26.74 1.41 17.06
CA GLU A 138 26.35 1.44 15.65
C GLU A 138 25.35 2.59 15.44
N PHE A 139 25.59 3.47 14.46
CA PHE A 139 24.57 4.40 13.97
C PHE A 139 23.53 3.61 13.17
N ILE A 140 22.74 2.81 13.87
CA ILE A 140 21.53 2.20 13.32
C ILE A 140 20.52 3.33 13.13
N ALA A 141 19.83 3.35 11.98
CA ALA A 141 18.64 4.17 11.84
C ALA A 141 17.62 3.58 12.81
N SER A 142 17.37 4.27 13.93
CA SER A 142 16.50 3.82 15.00
C SER A 142 15.11 3.47 14.48
N ASP A 143 14.72 2.25 14.85
CA ASP A 143 13.42 1.84 15.36
C ASP A 143 12.23 1.96 14.41
N THR A 144 11.95 0.84 13.73
CA THR A 144 10.57 0.41 13.55
C THR A 144 10.00 0.12 14.94
N GLU A 145 9.42 1.13 15.59
CA GLU A 145 8.54 0.90 16.72
C GLU A 145 7.38 0.04 16.24
N ASP A 146 7.23 -1.14 16.84
CA ASP A 146 6.09 -2.01 16.66
C ASP A 146 4.82 -1.24 17.04
N PHE A 147 3.99 -0.95 16.04
CA PHE A 147 2.67 -0.37 16.24
C PHE A 147 1.79 -1.41 16.94
N CYS A 148 1.56 -1.21 18.24
CA CYS A 148 0.53 -1.92 18.97
C CYS A 148 -0.83 -1.53 18.35
N PHE A 149 -1.54 -2.51 17.79
CA PHE A 149 -2.90 -2.33 17.29
C PHE A 149 -3.80 -1.94 18.46
N MET A 150 -4.31 -0.70 18.47
CA MET A 150 -5.45 -0.34 19.31
C MET A 150 -6.73 -0.83 18.65
N ASP A 151 -7.56 -1.52 19.44
CA ASP A 151 -8.82 -2.12 19.03
C ASP A 151 -9.82 -1.12 18.41
N ASP A 152 -10.37 -1.55 17.27
CA ASP A 152 -11.34 -0.91 16.38
C ASP A 152 -12.74 -0.75 17.00
N GLU A 153 -12.89 0.00 18.10
CA GLU A 153 -14.22 0.31 18.66
C GLU A 153 -14.79 1.65 18.19
N GLN A 154 -13.97 2.67 17.91
CA GLN A 154 -14.49 3.99 17.51
C GLN A 154 -15.07 4.01 16.08
N SER A 155 -14.80 2.99 15.27
CA SER A 155 -15.44 2.82 13.95
C SER A 155 -16.86 2.25 14.03
N ARG A 156 -17.33 1.76 15.19
CA ARG A 156 -18.68 1.18 15.31
C ARG A 156 -19.79 2.24 15.42
N PHE A 157 -19.51 3.40 16.03
CA PHE A 157 -20.56 4.36 16.34
C PHE A 157 -20.96 5.26 15.16
N LEU A 158 -20.08 5.46 14.18
CA LEU A 158 -20.36 6.25 12.97
C LEU A 158 -20.95 5.42 11.81
N VAL A 159 -20.93 4.10 11.91
CA VAL A 159 -21.38 3.19 10.83
C VAL A 159 -22.82 2.69 11.07
N LEU A 160 -23.38 2.89 12.27
CA LEU A 160 -24.70 2.39 12.64
C LEU A 160 -25.88 3.30 12.22
N THR A 161 -25.64 4.49 11.65
CA THR A 161 -26.73 5.43 11.31
C THR A 161 -27.07 5.55 9.83
N SER A 162 -26.51 4.73 8.94
CA SER A 162 -27.01 4.64 7.56
C SER A 162 -26.64 3.33 6.88
N VAL A 163 -27.28 2.23 7.25
CA VAL A 163 -27.45 1.09 6.32
C VAL A 163 -28.70 1.40 5.49
N ASN A 164 -28.60 2.43 4.65
CA ASN A 164 -29.50 2.53 3.51
C ASN A 164 -28.96 1.53 2.49
N ASN A 165 -29.74 0.47 2.23
CA ASN A 165 -29.40 -0.59 1.28
C ASN A 165 -29.39 -0.13 -0.19
N GLU A 166 -29.46 1.18 -0.45
CA GLU A 166 -29.73 1.74 -1.78
C GLU A 166 -28.48 1.92 -2.66
N ASP A 167 -27.27 2.05 -2.09
CA ASP A 167 -26.04 2.28 -2.86
C ASP A 167 -25.13 1.04 -2.93
N LYS A 168 -25.63 -0.07 -3.48
CA LYS A 168 -24.79 -1.23 -3.79
C LYS A 168 -24.68 -1.39 -5.30
N MET A 169 -23.45 -1.20 -5.79
CA MET A 169 -23.00 -1.51 -7.16
C MET A 169 -22.67 -2.99 -7.25
N PRO A 170 -23.42 -3.87 -7.93
CA PRO A 170 -23.00 -5.25 -8.12
C PRO A 170 -22.34 -5.49 -9.48
N LEU A 171 -21.26 -6.28 -9.46
CA LEU A 171 -20.55 -6.74 -10.65
C LEU A 171 -20.64 -8.26 -10.75
N ILE A 172 -21.10 -8.76 -11.89
CA ILE A 172 -21.14 -10.19 -12.20
C ILE A 172 -20.09 -10.49 -13.28
N VAL A 173 -19.21 -11.45 -13.00
CA VAL A 173 -18.19 -11.89 -13.95
C VAL A 173 -18.52 -13.30 -14.40
N ILE A 174 -18.79 -13.50 -15.69
CA ILE A 174 -19.04 -14.82 -16.25
C ILE A 174 -17.73 -15.37 -16.82
N THR A 175 -17.46 -16.65 -16.61
CA THR A 175 -16.25 -17.32 -17.12
C THR A 175 -16.53 -18.75 -17.53
N GLY A 176 -15.81 -19.25 -18.52
CA GLY A 176 -15.94 -20.62 -19.02
C GLY A 176 -15.25 -20.78 -20.36
N ILE A 177 -14.99 -22.03 -20.74
CA ILE A 177 -14.39 -22.37 -22.04
C ILE A 177 -15.28 -21.90 -23.21
N PRO A 178 -14.75 -21.78 -24.44
CA PRO A 178 -15.58 -21.43 -25.60
C PRO A 178 -16.79 -22.36 -25.71
N CYS A 179 -17.92 -21.80 -26.14
CA CYS A 179 -19.18 -22.53 -26.29
C CYS A 179 -19.77 -23.15 -25.00
N SER A 180 -19.38 -22.74 -23.80
CA SER A 180 -19.96 -23.25 -22.54
C SER A 180 -21.32 -22.69 -22.11
N GLY A 181 -22.02 -21.95 -22.99
CA GLY A 181 -23.34 -21.37 -22.67
C GLY A 181 -23.29 -20.08 -21.84
N LYS A 182 -22.13 -19.43 -21.72
CA LYS A 182 -21.94 -18.15 -21.01
C LYS A 182 -23.02 -17.12 -21.33
N THR A 183 -23.18 -16.78 -22.61
CA THR A 183 -24.15 -15.79 -23.07
C THR A 183 -25.59 -16.17 -22.77
N THR A 184 -25.94 -17.45 -22.82
CA THR A 184 -27.27 -17.93 -22.41
C THR A 184 -27.50 -17.65 -20.92
N ARG A 185 -26.52 -17.93 -20.06
CA ARG A 185 -26.60 -17.63 -18.61
C ARG A 185 -26.62 -16.13 -18.35
N THR A 186 -25.87 -15.33 -19.11
CA THR A 186 -25.92 -13.86 -19.08
C THR A 186 -27.35 -13.35 -19.30
N LEU A 187 -28.04 -13.88 -20.32
CA LEU A 187 -29.40 -13.47 -20.67
C LEU A 187 -30.42 -13.87 -19.59
N GLN A 188 -30.28 -15.08 -19.03
CA GLN A 188 -31.12 -15.53 -17.91
C GLN A 188 -30.95 -14.62 -16.68
N LEU A 189 -29.72 -14.23 -16.35
CA LEU A 189 -29.45 -13.30 -15.24
C LEU A 189 -30.04 -11.92 -15.53
N LYS A 190 -29.88 -11.42 -16.76
CA LYS A 190 -30.47 -10.15 -17.16
C LYS A 190 -31.98 -10.16 -16.97
N GLU A 191 -32.65 -11.19 -17.46
CA GLU A 191 -34.10 -11.34 -17.33
C GLU A 191 -34.54 -11.36 -15.86
N TYR A 192 -33.84 -12.12 -15.01
CA TYR A 192 -34.11 -12.15 -13.57
C TYR A 192 -33.95 -10.77 -12.91
N PHE A 193 -32.83 -10.08 -13.12
CA PHE A 193 -32.58 -8.78 -12.48
C PHE A 193 -33.50 -7.67 -13.02
N GLU A 194 -33.88 -7.71 -14.30
CA GLU A 194 -34.81 -6.73 -14.87
C GLU A 194 -36.26 -6.97 -14.45
N LYS A 195 -36.72 -8.24 -14.40
CA LYS A 195 -38.12 -8.56 -14.09
C LYS A 195 -38.40 -8.66 -12.58
N GLU A 196 -37.62 -9.48 -11.87
CA GLU A 196 -37.88 -9.80 -10.46
C GLU A 196 -37.33 -8.68 -9.54
N VAL A 197 -36.09 -8.26 -9.79
CA VAL A 197 -35.39 -7.28 -8.95
C VAL A 197 -35.66 -5.83 -9.38
N LYS A 198 -36.18 -5.62 -10.60
CA LYS A 198 -36.48 -4.31 -11.20
C LYS A 198 -35.26 -3.37 -11.23
N LYS A 199 -34.10 -3.91 -11.56
CA LYS A 199 -32.86 -3.16 -11.73
C LYS A 199 -32.45 -3.13 -13.19
N ARG A 200 -31.84 -2.02 -13.62
CA ARG A 200 -31.25 -1.93 -14.96
C ARG A 200 -29.99 -2.80 -15.00
N VAL A 201 -29.84 -3.55 -16.08
CA VAL A 201 -28.72 -4.46 -16.29
C VAL A 201 -27.95 -4.05 -17.54
N ASP A 202 -26.69 -3.67 -17.36
CA ASP A 202 -25.77 -3.41 -18.47
C ASP A 202 -24.89 -4.65 -18.69
N ILE A 203 -24.76 -5.07 -19.96
CA ILE A 203 -23.93 -6.21 -20.35
C ILE A 203 -22.76 -5.72 -21.20
N ILE A 204 -21.56 -6.20 -20.86
CA ILE A 204 -20.37 -6.07 -21.69
C ILE A 204 -20.00 -7.44 -22.22
N THR A 205 -20.23 -7.67 -23.51
CA THR A 205 -19.88 -8.92 -24.19
C THR A 205 -18.51 -8.80 -24.86
N GLU A 206 -17.61 -9.74 -24.61
CA GLU A 206 -16.28 -9.79 -25.26
C GLU A 206 -16.40 -9.84 -26.79
N ILE A 207 -17.33 -10.66 -27.29
CA ILE A 207 -17.59 -10.85 -28.73
C ILE A 207 -18.04 -9.55 -29.41
N ASP A 208 -18.86 -8.73 -28.74
CA ASP A 208 -19.33 -7.46 -29.30
C ASP A 208 -18.20 -6.43 -29.39
N VAL A 209 -17.24 -6.48 -28.47
CA VAL A 209 -16.05 -5.62 -28.54
C VAL A 209 -15.14 -6.08 -29.67
N ILE A 210 -14.97 -7.40 -29.86
CA ILE A 210 -14.18 -7.96 -30.97
C ILE A 210 -14.81 -7.58 -32.33
N SER A 211 -16.11 -7.76 -32.49
CA SER A 211 -16.80 -7.46 -33.74
C SER A 211 -16.72 -5.97 -34.10
N LYS A 212 -16.82 -5.06 -33.11
CA LYS A 212 -16.62 -3.61 -33.30
C LYS A 212 -15.22 -3.24 -33.79
N THR A 213 -14.21 -4.04 -33.47
CA THR A 213 -12.84 -3.84 -33.99
C THR A 213 -12.62 -4.39 -35.40
N GLY A 214 -13.61 -5.07 -35.97
CA GLY A 214 -13.56 -5.60 -37.34
C GLY A 214 -12.72 -6.86 -37.51
N TYR A 215 -12.33 -7.51 -36.41
CA TYR A 215 -11.57 -8.76 -36.48
C TYR A 215 -12.48 -9.99 -36.57
N ASP A 216 -12.08 -10.95 -37.39
CA ASP A 216 -12.63 -12.30 -37.34
C ASP A 216 -12.24 -13.01 -36.03
N ARG A 217 -13.15 -13.85 -35.51
CA ARG A 217 -13.01 -14.52 -34.22
C ARG A 217 -11.76 -15.40 -34.15
N ASN A 218 -11.50 -16.20 -35.18
CA ASN A 218 -10.34 -17.10 -35.20
C ASN A 218 -9.03 -16.33 -35.41
N SER A 219 -9.07 -15.29 -36.25
CA SER A 219 -7.92 -14.37 -36.44
C SER A 219 -7.58 -13.53 -35.20
N PHE A 220 -8.57 -13.28 -34.35
CA PHE A 220 -8.39 -12.55 -33.10
C PHE A 220 -7.69 -13.41 -32.05
N TYR A 221 -8.21 -14.61 -31.76
CA TYR A 221 -7.71 -15.49 -30.71
C TYR A 221 -6.37 -16.18 -31.03
N SER A 222 -5.86 -16.00 -32.26
CA SER A 222 -4.51 -16.43 -32.63
C SER A 222 -3.42 -15.45 -32.14
N ASP A 223 -3.76 -14.18 -31.88
CA ASP A 223 -2.81 -13.15 -31.45
C ASP A 223 -3.06 -12.66 -30.02
N SER A 224 -2.20 -13.13 -29.11
CA SER A 224 -2.20 -12.74 -27.69
C SER A 224 -2.12 -11.23 -27.43
N LYS A 225 -1.54 -10.43 -28.35
CA LYS A 225 -1.47 -8.97 -28.19
C LYS A 225 -2.86 -8.34 -28.36
N LYS A 226 -3.63 -8.79 -29.36
CA LYS A 226 -5.00 -8.34 -29.59
C LYS A 226 -5.89 -8.70 -28.40
N GLU A 227 -5.74 -9.91 -27.87
CA GLU A 227 -6.43 -10.36 -26.66
C GLU A 227 -6.11 -9.47 -25.45
N LYS A 228 -4.87 -9.01 -25.31
CA LYS A 228 -4.49 -8.08 -24.24
C LYS A 228 -5.15 -6.69 -24.42
N CYS A 229 -5.21 -6.17 -25.64
CA CYS A 229 -5.85 -4.87 -25.91
C CYS A 229 -7.34 -4.92 -25.57
N ILE A 230 -8.08 -5.90 -26.08
CA ILE A 230 -9.52 -6.03 -25.82
C ILE A 230 -9.83 -6.19 -24.33
N ARG A 231 -9.01 -6.95 -23.59
CA ARG A 231 -9.15 -7.05 -22.13
C ARG A 231 -9.01 -5.70 -21.42
N SER A 232 -8.08 -4.86 -21.89
CA SER A 232 -7.91 -3.49 -21.39
C SER A 232 -9.12 -2.62 -21.75
N ASP A 233 -9.66 -2.76 -22.96
CA ASP A 233 -10.81 -1.99 -23.44
C ASP A 233 -12.10 -2.35 -22.68
N ILE A 234 -12.37 -3.65 -22.49
CA ILE A 234 -13.49 -4.15 -21.67
C ILE A 234 -13.40 -3.60 -20.24
N LYS A 235 -12.20 -3.63 -19.65
CA LYS A 235 -11.97 -3.09 -18.30
C LYS A 235 -12.23 -1.59 -18.25
N SER A 236 -11.74 -0.81 -19.22
CA SER A 236 -11.99 0.63 -19.30
C SER A 236 -13.47 0.95 -19.54
N MET A 237 -14.17 0.13 -20.33
CA MET A 237 -15.60 0.27 -20.55
C MET A 237 -16.40 -0.05 -19.28
N ALA A 238 -16.06 -1.13 -18.56
CA ALA A 238 -16.65 -1.46 -17.27
C ALA A 238 -16.48 -0.32 -16.26
N GLN A 239 -15.29 0.28 -16.17
CA GLN A 239 -15.03 1.43 -15.30
C GLN A 239 -15.91 2.65 -15.60
N ARG A 240 -16.31 2.85 -16.86
CA ARG A 240 -17.18 3.97 -17.27
C ARG A 240 -18.66 3.71 -17.00
N ILE A 241 -19.08 2.44 -17.06
CA ILE A 241 -20.49 2.04 -16.93
C ILE A 241 -20.87 1.76 -15.47
N LEU A 242 -19.91 1.28 -14.67
CA LEU A 242 -20.11 0.98 -13.25
C LEU A 242 -20.78 2.14 -12.51
N ASN A 243 -21.99 1.89 -11.99
CA ASN A 243 -22.78 2.87 -11.24
C ASN A 243 -23.42 2.25 -9.96
N PRO A 244 -23.79 3.07 -8.95
CA PRO A 244 -24.40 2.67 -7.67
C PRO A 244 -25.68 1.82 -7.75
N ASN A 245 -26.44 1.95 -8.82
CA ASN A 245 -27.84 1.53 -8.84
C ASN A 245 -28.09 0.29 -9.69
N ASP A 246 -27.28 0.09 -10.73
CA ASP A 246 -27.48 -0.88 -11.81
C ASP A 246 -26.55 -2.09 -11.65
N VAL A 247 -26.91 -3.19 -12.31
CA VAL A 247 -26.09 -4.40 -12.36
C VAL A 247 -25.22 -4.39 -13.61
N LEU A 248 -23.91 -4.59 -13.45
CA LEU A 248 -23.00 -4.79 -14.58
C LEU A 248 -22.64 -6.27 -14.71
N ILE A 249 -22.87 -6.84 -15.89
CA ILE A 249 -22.44 -8.21 -16.23
C ILE A 249 -21.33 -8.15 -17.28
N ILE A 250 -20.18 -8.75 -16.98
CA ILE A 250 -19.09 -8.94 -17.94
C ILE A 250 -19.20 -10.37 -18.48
N ASP A 251 -19.75 -10.49 -19.70
CA ASP A 251 -19.81 -11.74 -20.46
C ASP A 251 -18.56 -11.88 -21.32
N GLY A 252 -17.65 -12.74 -20.87
CA GLY A 252 -16.43 -13.02 -21.60
C GLY A 252 -15.86 -14.36 -21.21
N SER A 253 -14.82 -14.78 -21.92
CA SER A 253 -14.09 -16.00 -21.61
C SER A 253 -13.44 -15.89 -20.24
N ASN A 254 -12.92 -14.70 -19.90
CA ASN A 254 -12.31 -14.38 -18.59
C ASN A 254 -11.35 -15.46 -18.09
N TYR A 255 -10.61 -16.05 -19.04
CA TYR A 255 -9.96 -17.34 -18.88
C TYR A 255 -8.62 -17.27 -18.13
N ILE A 256 -8.02 -16.08 -18.00
CA ILE A 256 -6.76 -15.85 -17.28
C ILE A 256 -7.05 -15.40 -15.85
N LYS A 257 -6.46 -16.09 -14.86
CA LYS A 257 -6.47 -15.72 -13.43
C LYS A 257 -6.06 -14.27 -13.20
N GLY A 258 -4.97 -13.85 -13.82
CA GLY A 258 -4.46 -12.47 -13.72
C GLY A 258 -5.49 -11.43 -14.15
N TYR A 259 -6.29 -11.71 -15.18
CA TYR A 259 -7.31 -10.79 -15.67
C TYR A 259 -8.53 -10.72 -14.73
N ARG A 260 -9.01 -11.87 -14.23
CA ARG A 260 -10.06 -11.89 -13.20
C ARG A 260 -9.63 -11.15 -11.92
N TYR A 261 -8.37 -11.30 -11.51
CA TYR A 261 -7.81 -10.53 -10.40
C TYR A 261 -7.79 -9.02 -10.68
N GLU A 262 -7.52 -8.59 -11.91
CA GLU A 262 -7.62 -7.18 -12.29
C GLU A 262 -9.06 -6.65 -12.20
N ILE A 263 -10.05 -7.43 -12.63
CA ILE A 263 -11.48 -7.10 -12.49
C ILE A 263 -11.86 -7.00 -11.01
N TYR A 264 -11.37 -7.92 -10.17
CA TYR A 264 -11.56 -7.85 -8.72
C TYR A 264 -10.89 -6.63 -8.07
N CYS A 265 -9.73 -6.21 -8.56
CA CYS A 265 -9.11 -4.98 -8.07
C CYS A 265 -9.93 -3.74 -8.46
N MET A 266 -10.56 -3.76 -9.63
CA MET A 266 -11.50 -2.73 -10.04
C MET A 266 -12.74 -2.73 -9.13
N SER A 267 -13.41 -3.88 -8.92
CA SER A 267 -14.58 -3.92 -8.03
C SER A 267 -14.25 -3.44 -6.61
N LYS A 268 -13.07 -3.77 -6.09
CA LYS A 268 -12.55 -3.21 -4.83
C LYS A 268 -12.35 -1.70 -4.83
N LEU A 269 -11.83 -1.14 -5.92
CA LEU A 269 -11.61 0.30 -6.05
C LEU A 269 -12.94 1.06 -5.94
N TYR A 270 -13.97 0.53 -6.60
CA TYR A 270 -15.32 1.09 -6.61
C TYR A 270 -16.20 0.63 -5.43
N LYS A 271 -15.66 -0.16 -4.49
CA LYS A 271 -16.40 -0.71 -3.33
C LYS A 271 -17.64 -1.51 -3.75
N THR A 272 -17.54 -2.22 -4.86
CA THR A 272 -18.60 -2.97 -5.53
C THR A 272 -18.49 -4.44 -5.14
N PRO A 273 -19.51 -5.07 -4.53
CA PRO A 273 -19.60 -6.53 -4.44
C PRO A 273 -19.50 -7.18 -5.82
N GLN A 274 -18.74 -8.27 -5.90
CA GLN A 274 -18.56 -9.03 -7.13
C GLN A 274 -18.90 -10.49 -6.88
N CYS A 275 -19.54 -11.15 -7.84
CA CYS A 275 -19.62 -12.61 -7.88
C CYS A 275 -19.07 -13.13 -9.23
N THR A 276 -18.58 -14.36 -9.20
CA THR A 276 -18.08 -15.06 -10.40
C THR A 276 -18.97 -16.25 -10.70
N ILE A 277 -19.42 -16.36 -11.95
CA ILE A 277 -20.23 -17.46 -12.44
C ILE A 277 -19.39 -18.25 -13.43
N HIS A 278 -19.13 -19.50 -13.09
CA HIS A 278 -18.36 -20.44 -13.90
C HIS A 278 -19.32 -21.36 -14.64
N CYS A 279 -19.37 -21.23 -15.96
CA CYS A 279 -20.09 -22.14 -16.83
C CYS A 279 -19.20 -23.35 -17.11
N ASP A 280 -19.42 -24.42 -16.34
CA ASP A 280 -18.67 -25.66 -16.41
C ASP A 280 -19.33 -26.61 -17.43
N ILE A 281 -18.54 -27.18 -18.31
CA ILE A 281 -19.02 -28.12 -19.33
C ILE A 281 -17.86 -29.03 -19.77
N PRO A 282 -18.12 -30.32 -20.06
CA PRO A 282 -17.14 -31.17 -20.70
C PRO A 282 -16.68 -30.59 -22.05
N ILE A 283 -15.38 -30.68 -22.33
CA ILE A 283 -14.75 -30.12 -23.53
C ILE A 283 -15.39 -30.69 -24.82
N GLU A 284 -15.71 -31.99 -24.82
CA GLU A 284 -16.34 -32.66 -25.95
C GLU A 284 -17.74 -32.10 -26.25
N HIS A 285 -18.54 -31.84 -25.22
CA HIS A 285 -19.87 -31.24 -25.39
C HIS A 285 -19.77 -29.80 -25.90
N ALA A 286 -18.82 -29.02 -25.39
CA ALA A 286 -18.56 -27.67 -25.89
C ALA A 286 -18.15 -27.67 -27.38
N TRP A 287 -17.39 -28.67 -27.82
CA TRP A 287 -17.04 -28.84 -29.24
C TRP A 287 -18.26 -29.20 -30.09
N LEU A 288 -19.10 -30.13 -29.65
CA LEU A 288 -20.36 -30.46 -30.34
C LEU A 288 -21.28 -29.23 -30.48
N TRP A 289 -21.30 -28.36 -29.47
CA TRP A 289 -22.05 -27.11 -29.53
C TRP A 289 -21.40 -26.09 -30.48
N ASN A 290 -20.08 -26.11 -30.63
CA ASN A 290 -19.39 -25.31 -31.63
C ASN A 290 -19.78 -25.74 -33.06
N GLU A 291 -19.81 -27.04 -33.35
CA GLU A 291 -20.16 -27.55 -34.69
C GLU A 291 -21.59 -27.21 -35.13
N LYS A 292 -22.51 -27.06 -34.16
CA LYS A 292 -23.90 -26.66 -34.42
C LYS A 292 -24.08 -25.16 -34.71
N ARG A 293 -23.05 -24.32 -34.51
CA ARG A 293 -23.12 -22.88 -34.76
C ARG A 293 -23.00 -22.56 -36.26
N PRO A 294 -23.44 -21.38 -36.72
CA PRO A 294 -23.17 -20.93 -38.08
C PRO A 294 -21.67 -20.80 -38.33
N VAL A 295 -21.21 -21.10 -39.55
CA VAL A 295 -19.78 -21.19 -39.92
C VAL A 295 -18.98 -19.94 -39.55
N SER A 296 -19.57 -18.75 -39.69
CA SER A 296 -18.96 -17.46 -39.31
C SER A 296 -18.66 -17.33 -37.81
N GLU A 297 -19.31 -18.14 -36.99
CA GLU A 297 -19.20 -18.13 -35.54
C GLU A 297 -18.49 -19.38 -34.98
N GLN A 298 -18.11 -20.32 -35.83
CA GLN A 298 -17.41 -21.50 -35.38
C GLN A 298 -15.95 -21.17 -35.05
N TYR A 299 -15.48 -21.71 -33.93
CA TYR A 299 -14.05 -21.76 -33.65
C TYR A 299 -13.40 -22.86 -34.49
N SER A 300 -12.24 -22.58 -35.07
CA SER A 300 -11.42 -23.65 -35.66
C SER A 300 -10.91 -24.58 -34.56
N ARG A 301 -10.64 -25.84 -34.91
CA ARG A 301 -10.22 -26.84 -33.90
C ARG A 301 -8.96 -26.41 -33.17
N GLU A 302 -7.98 -25.89 -33.91
CA GLU A 302 -6.72 -25.39 -33.37
C GLU A 302 -6.93 -24.26 -32.35
N ILE A 303 -7.79 -23.28 -32.67
CA ILE A 303 -8.06 -22.14 -31.80
C ILE A 303 -8.86 -22.57 -30.58
N PHE A 304 -9.85 -23.44 -30.76
CA PHE A 304 -10.65 -23.98 -29.66
C PHE A 304 -9.78 -24.71 -28.64
N ASP A 305 -8.96 -25.67 -29.11
CA ASP A 305 -8.08 -26.45 -28.24
C ASP A 305 -7.04 -25.54 -27.55
N ALA A 306 -6.51 -24.54 -28.26
CA ALA A 306 -5.61 -23.54 -27.67
C ALA A 306 -6.31 -22.71 -26.57
N LEU A 307 -7.55 -22.28 -26.77
CA LEU A 307 -8.31 -21.53 -25.77
C LEU A 307 -8.64 -22.38 -24.53
N VAL A 308 -8.96 -23.65 -24.73
CA VAL A 308 -9.21 -24.61 -23.64
C VAL A 308 -7.92 -24.83 -22.84
N MET A 309 -6.77 -25.03 -23.48
CA MET A 309 -5.48 -25.18 -22.77
C MET A 309 -5.06 -23.92 -22.01
N ARG A 310 -5.43 -22.74 -22.51
CA ARG A 310 -5.18 -21.45 -21.82
C ARG A 310 -6.14 -21.20 -20.67
N TYR A 311 -7.24 -21.95 -20.56
CA TYR A 311 -8.30 -21.70 -19.58
C TYR A 311 -7.88 -22.12 -18.17
N GLU A 312 -7.80 -21.15 -17.27
CA GLU A 312 -7.54 -21.37 -15.85
C GLU A 312 -8.85 -21.30 -15.07
N THR A 313 -9.36 -22.47 -14.67
CA THR A 313 -10.60 -22.61 -13.89
C THR A 313 -10.59 -21.74 -12.62
N PRO A 314 -11.67 -21.01 -12.33
CA PRO A 314 -11.78 -20.25 -11.09
C PRO A 314 -11.80 -21.18 -9.88
N ASP A 315 -11.24 -20.71 -8.76
CA ASP A 315 -11.12 -21.50 -7.53
C ASP A 315 -11.71 -20.71 -6.36
N SER A 316 -12.69 -21.29 -5.68
CA SER A 316 -13.41 -20.68 -4.55
C SER A 316 -12.50 -20.41 -3.34
N LYS A 317 -11.34 -21.08 -3.23
CA LYS A 317 -10.34 -20.78 -2.19
C LYS A 317 -9.74 -19.38 -2.36
N ASN A 318 -9.70 -18.88 -3.59
CA ASN A 318 -9.22 -17.55 -3.87
C ASN A 318 -10.29 -16.52 -3.51
N ARG A 319 -10.00 -15.64 -2.55
CA ARG A 319 -10.90 -14.53 -2.13
C ARG A 319 -11.39 -13.63 -3.28
N TRP A 320 -10.66 -13.60 -4.40
CA TRP A 320 -10.97 -12.74 -5.54
C TRP A 320 -11.80 -13.44 -6.64
N ASP A 321 -11.87 -14.77 -6.64
CA ASP A 321 -12.84 -15.54 -7.43
C ASP A 321 -14.11 -15.86 -6.60
N ALA A 322 -14.05 -15.76 -5.26
CA ALA A 322 -15.18 -15.94 -4.37
C ALA A 322 -16.03 -14.66 -4.21
N PRO A 323 -17.37 -14.76 -4.12
CA PRO A 323 -18.23 -15.95 -4.25
C PRO A 323 -18.28 -16.51 -5.68
N LEU A 324 -18.14 -17.84 -5.79
CA LEU A 324 -18.07 -18.59 -7.04
C LEU A 324 -19.28 -19.52 -7.18
N PHE A 325 -20.00 -19.40 -8.29
CA PHE A 325 -21.11 -20.29 -8.66
C PHE A 325 -20.72 -21.09 -9.89
N ALA A 326 -20.46 -22.39 -9.73
CA ALA A 326 -20.24 -23.32 -10.84
C ALA A 326 -21.58 -23.91 -11.30
N VAL A 327 -21.85 -23.86 -12.60
CA VAL A 327 -23.15 -24.19 -13.18
C VAL A 327 -22.94 -24.98 -14.47
N MET A 328 -23.52 -26.18 -14.55
CA MET A 328 -23.56 -26.97 -15.79
C MET A 328 -24.74 -26.55 -16.67
N PRO A 329 -24.77 -26.86 -17.98
CA PRO A 329 -25.91 -26.57 -18.86
C PRO A 329 -27.27 -27.05 -18.36
N GLU A 330 -27.30 -28.19 -17.69
CA GLU A 330 -28.52 -28.85 -17.21
C GLU A 330 -29.00 -28.26 -15.87
N ASP A 331 -28.14 -27.53 -15.17
CA ASP A 331 -28.45 -26.98 -13.85
C ASP A 331 -29.26 -25.68 -13.96
N ASP A 332 -30.13 -25.46 -12.97
CA ASP A 332 -30.78 -24.18 -12.77
C ASP A 332 -29.86 -23.18 -12.05
N LEU A 333 -29.94 -21.91 -12.45
CA LEU A 333 -29.20 -20.84 -11.78
C LEU A 333 -29.82 -20.56 -10.40
N LYS A 334 -28.98 -20.55 -9.37
CA LYS A 334 -29.38 -20.19 -8.00
C LYS A 334 -29.50 -18.67 -7.85
N PHE A 335 -30.54 -18.09 -8.43
CA PHE A 335 -30.75 -16.65 -8.48
C PHE A 335 -30.79 -15.99 -7.09
N ASP A 336 -31.44 -16.62 -6.12
CA ASP A 336 -31.51 -16.12 -4.73
C ASP A 336 -30.12 -16.03 -4.09
N ASP A 337 -29.29 -17.06 -4.23
CA ASP A 337 -27.94 -17.07 -3.64
C ASP A 337 -27.04 -16.03 -4.32
N ILE A 338 -27.18 -15.87 -5.65
CA ILE A 338 -26.49 -14.83 -6.41
C ILE A 338 -26.92 -13.45 -5.92
N TYR A 339 -28.22 -13.22 -5.75
CA TYR A 339 -28.75 -11.96 -5.21
C TYR A 339 -28.18 -11.65 -3.83
N LYS A 340 -28.22 -12.61 -2.90
CA LYS A 340 -27.65 -12.47 -1.55
C LYS A 340 -26.18 -12.13 -1.60
N SER A 341 -25.41 -12.79 -2.47
CA SER A 341 -23.97 -12.58 -2.63
C SER A 341 -23.60 -11.16 -3.08
N LEU A 342 -24.52 -10.49 -3.78
CA LEU A 342 -24.33 -9.15 -4.32
C LEU A 342 -24.88 -8.07 -3.38
N TYR A 343 -26.08 -8.29 -2.83
CA TYR A 343 -26.83 -7.25 -2.10
C TYR A 343 -26.89 -7.43 -0.59
N GLU A 344 -26.69 -8.63 -0.04
CA GLU A 344 -26.70 -8.86 1.41
C GLU A 344 -25.29 -8.88 2.02
N VAL A 345 -24.26 -8.75 1.19
CA VAL A 345 -22.85 -8.74 1.61
C VAL A 345 -22.35 -7.31 1.83
N LYS A 346 -21.36 -7.18 2.74
CA LYS A 346 -20.63 -5.93 2.95
C LYS A 346 -19.65 -5.68 1.80
N ALA A 347 -19.73 -4.50 1.20
CA ALA A 347 -18.81 -4.07 0.15
C ALA A 347 -17.33 -4.25 0.53
N PRO A 348 -16.47 -4.68 -0.41
CA PRO A 348 -15.06 -4.90 -0.12
C PRO A 348 -14.35 -3.57 0.14
N LYS A 349 -13.48 -3.53 1.17
CA LYS A 349 -12.68 -2.33 1.49
C LYS A 349 -11.64 -2.08 0.38
N PRO A 350 -11.49 -0.84 -0.14
CA PRO A 350 -10.45 -0.55 -1.12
C PRO A 350 -9.07 -0.58 -0.47
N ASN A 351 -8.04 -0.83 -1.28
CA ASN A 351 -6.66 -0.69 -0.81
C ASN A 351 -6.37 0.78 -0.50
N GLN A 352 -5.80 1.08 0.67
CA GLN A 352 -5.47 2.45 1.06
C GLN A 352 -4.44 3.10 0.11
N SER A 353 -3.55 2.30 -0.49
CA SER A 353 -2.54 2.77 -1.46
C SER A 353 -3.10 3.28 -2.79
N THR A 354 -4.34 2.92 -3.13
CA THR A 354 -4.99 3.31 -4.38
C THR A 354 -6.02 4.42 -4.18
N GLN A 355 -6.28 4.84 -2.95
CA GLN A 355 -7.18 5.96 -2.67
C GLN A 355 -6.41 7.27 -2.78
N CYS A 356 -6.96 8.22 -3.54
CA CYS A 356 -6.50 9.60 -3.44
C CYS A 356 -6.79 10.10 -2.02
N PRO A 357 -5.82 10.69 -1.31
CA PRO A 357 -6.11 11.34 -0.04
C PRO A 357 -7.17 12.43 -0.28
N PRO A 358 -8.13 12.62 0.64
CA PRO A 358 -9.12 13.66 0.51
C PRO A 358 -8.42 15.02 0.33
N LEU A 359 -8.99 15.90 -0.49
CA LEU A 359 -8.46 17.24 -0.70
C LEU A 359 -8.53 17.99 0.64
N SER A 360 -7.38 18.21 1.27
CA SER A 360 -7.32 18.99 2.52
C SER A 360 -7.70 20.43 2.23
N SER A 361 -8.57 21.02 3.07
CA SER A 361 -8.71 22.48 3.09
C SER A 361 -7.35 23.10 3.40
N THR A 362 -7.03 24.22 2.75
CA THR A 362 -5.72 24.88 2.79
C THR A 362 -5.24 25.22 4.21
N ASN A 363 -6.16 25.31 5.17
CA ASN A 363 -5.88 25.67 6.56
C ASN A 363 -6.03 24.52 7.57
N TYR A 364 -6.32 23.29 7.15
CA TYR A 364 -6.66 22.19 8.07
C TYR A 364 -5.55 21.88 9.09
N LEU A 365 -4.29 21.81 8.65
CA LEU A 365 -3.16 21.48 9.53
C LEU A 365 -2.90 22.56 10.59
N TYR A 366 -3.13 23.82 10.23
CA TYR A 366 -2.99 24.94 11.16
C TYR A 366 -4.11 24.93 12.19
N GLU A 367 -5.37 24.76 11.77
CA GLU A 367 -6.51 24.67 12.70
C GLU A 367 -6.39 23.46 13.62
N LEU A 368 -5.95 22.30 13.10
CA LEU A 368 -5.69 21.11 13.91
C LEU A 368 -4.63 21.36 14.98
N ASP A 369 -3.50 21.97 14.62
CA ASP A 369 -2.44 22.24 15.57
C ASP A 369 -2.86 23.29 16.61
N ARG A 370 -3.54 24.35 16.17
CA ARG A 370 -4.08 25.41 17.03
C ARG A 370 -5.09 24.85 18.04
N ILE A 371 -6.11 24.13 17.58
CA ILE A 371 -7.17 23.56 18.45
C ILE A 371 -6.57 22.59 19.47
N THR A 372 -5.70 21.69 19.04
CA THR A 372 -5.07 20.74 19.98
C THR A 372 -4.15 21.44 20.96
N GLN A 373 -3.40 22.46 20.53
CA GLN A 373 -2.54 23.26 21.41
C GLN A 373 -3.36 24.04 22.44
N ASP A 374 -4.47 24.67 22.03
CA ASP A 374 -5.37 25.42 22.92
C ASP A 374 -5.95 24.53 24.02
N ILE A 375 -6.40 23.33 23.65
CA ILE A 375 -6.89 22.31 24.60
C ILE A 375 -5.77 21.87 25.55
N THR A 376 -4.57 21.61 25.03
CA THR A 376 -3.43 21.17 25.86
C THR A 376 -3.01 22.27 26.84
N ASN A 377 -3.00 23.53 26.40
CA ASN A 377 -2.67 24.69 27.24
C ASN A 377 -3.71 24.90 28.34
N ALA A 378 -5.00 24.74 28.03
CA ALA A 378 -6.08 24.83 29.02
C ALA A 378 -5.97 23.75 30.11
N ILE A 379 -5.54 22.53 29.74
CA ILE A 379 -5.32 21.46 30.71
C ILE A 379 -4.09 21.74 31.57
N LEU A 380 -3.00 22.25 30.98
CA LEU A 380 -1.80 22.61 31.72
C LEU A 380 -2.01 23.77 32.69
N SER A 381 -2.82 24.78 32.33
CA SER A 381 -3.14 25.90 33.22
C SER A 381 -4.02 25.47 34.39
N ALA A 382 -5.03 24.62 34.16
CA ALA A 382 -5.82 24.02 35.24
C ALA A 382 -4.97 23.17 36.18
N LYS A 383 -3.98 22.44 35.66
CA LYS A 383 -3.02 21.68 36.47
C LYS A 383 -2.14 22.56 37.35
N GLN A 384 -1.73 23.74 36.88
CA GLN A 384 -0.98 24.71 37.71
C GLN A 384 -1.81 25.25 38.88
N ILE A 385 -3.13 25.27 38.75
CA ILE A 385 -4.08 25.69 39.78
C ILE A 385 -4.39 24.54 40.77
N GLY A 386 -3.88 23.32 40.52
CA GLY A 386 -4.08 22.15 41.37
C GLY A 386 -5.37 21.37 41.09
N ILE A 387 -6.03 21.63 39.95
CA ILE A 387 -7.23 20.89 39.52
C ILE A 387 -6.78 19.70 38.67
N GLU A 388 -6.88 18.50 39.21
CA GLU A 388 -6.40 17.27 38.54
C GLU A 388 -7.50 16.46 37.84
N ASN A 389 -8.78 16.70 38.17
CA ASN A 389 -9.94 15.97 37.67
C ASN A 389 -11.01 16.94 37.10
N ASP A 390 -11.78 16.46 36.12
CA ASP A 390 -12.93 17.15 35.52
C ASP A 390 -12.69 18.59 35.04
N ILE A 391 -11.65 18.77 34.22
CA ILE A 391 -11.32 20.08 33.63
C ILE A 391 -12.32 20.40 32.52
N LYS A 392 -13.11 21.45 32.73
CA LYS A 392 -13.98 22.03 31.70
C LYS A 392 -13.17 22.91 30.75
N ILE A 393 -13.21 22.60 29.46
CA ILE A 393 -12.58 23.41 28.41
C ILE A 393 -13.64 24.41 27.91
N PRO A 394 -13.56 25.71 28.26
CA PRO A 394 -14.64 26.66 28.04
C PRO A 394 -14.98 26.90 26.56
N GLN A 395 -13.98 26.78 25.68
CA GLN A 395 -14.14 27.02 24.24
C GLN A 395 -14.94 25.92 23.52
N TYR A 396 -14.98 24.70 24.06
CA TYR A 396 -15.62 23.56 23.39
C TYR A 396 -16.72 22.90 24.22
N GLY A 397 -16.94 23.34 25.48
CA GLY A 397 -17.95 22.76 26.36
C GLY A 397 -17.69 21.31 26.76
N LEU A 398 -16.43 20.86 26.69
CA LEU A 398 -16.03 19.46 26.91
C LEU A 398 -15.28 19.31 28.24
N THR A 399 -15.38 18.12 28.85
CA THR A 399 -14.74 17.80 30.12
C THR A 399 -13.69 16.70 29.95
N VAL A 400 -12.49 16.95 30.47
CA VAL A 400 -11.41 15.95 30.56
C VAL A 400 -11.43 15.35 31.96
N GLN A 401 -11.63 14.03 32.05
CA GLN A 401 -11.88 13.34 33.32
C GLN A 401 -10.63 13.18 34.19
N LYS A 402 -9.48 12.88 33.56
CA LYS A 402 -8.19 12.66 34.24
C LYS A 402 -7.08 13.46 33.58
N THR A 403 -6.13 13.94 34.37
CA THR A 403 -4.93 14.62 33.86
C THR A 403 -3.69 13.71 33.90
N GLY A 404 -3.01 13.58 32.77
CA GLY A 404 -1.74 12.86 32.67
C GLY A 404 -0.53 13.70 33.07
N ASN A 405 0.66 13.10 33.00
CA ASN A 405 1.91 13.83 33.16
C ASN A 405 2.18 14.73 31.93
N THR A 406 2.89 15.87 32.09
CA THR A 406 3.16 16.83 30.99
C THR A 406 3.82 16.16 29.76
N PRO A 407 4.80 15.24 29.92
CA PRO A 407 5.37 14.51 28.79
C PRO A 407 4.38 13.56 28.12
N GLN A 408 3.47 12.95 28.90
CA GLN A 408 2.45 12.03 28.41
C GLN A 408 1.42 12.77 27.55
N MET A 409 0.99 13.97 27.96
CA MET A 409 0.10 14.83 27.17
C MET A 409 0.71 15.24 25.83
N MET A 410 1.99 15.64 25.84
CA MET A 410 2.71 15.97 24.60
C MET A 410 2.87 14.76 23.68
N ARG A 411 3.05 13.55 24.25
CA ARG A 411 3.08 12.30 23.48
C ARG A 411 1.73 11.99 22.84
N LEU A 412 0.64 12.02 23.62
CA LEU A 412 -0.73 11.78 23.14
C LEU A 412 -1.14 12.79 22.06
N ARG A 413 -0.78 14.08 22.23
CA ARG A 413 -1.00 15.09 21.19
C ARG A 413 -0.26 14.74 19.90
N ARG A 414 1.02 14.37 19.95
CA ARG A 414 1.78 13.97 18.74
C ARG A 414 1.18 12.73 18.06
N GLN A 415 0.67 11.77 18.83
CA GLN A 415 -0.01 10.59 18.30
C GLN A 415 -1.31 10.98 17.59
N PHE A 416 -2.14 11.82 18.22
CA PHE A 416 -3.36 12.33 17.61
C PHE A 416 -3.09 13.16 16.34
N LEU A 417 -2.10 14.04 16.35
CA LEU A 417 -1.71 14.82 15.16
C LEU A 417 -1.28 13.91 14.00
N THR A 418 -0.56 12.83 14.27
CA THR A 418 -0.16 11.84 13.25
C THR A 418 -1.37 11.10 12.69
N TYR A 419 -2.30 10.69 13.55
CA TYR A 419 -3.54 10.03 13.16
C TYR A 419 -4.43 10.93 12.30
N SER A 420 -4.66 12.17 12.73
CA SER A 420 -5.52 13.14 12.04
C SER A 420 -4.92 13.70 10.75
N LYS A 421 -3.62 13.46 10.50
CA LYS A 421 -2.97 13.68 9.19
C LYS A 421 -3.29 12.55 8.20
N MET A 422 -3.50 11.33 8.68
CA MET A 422 -3.87 10.17 7.85
C MET A 422 -5.38 10.14 7.56
N HIS A 423 -6.19 10.56 8.52
CA HIS A 423 -7.64 10.65 8.40
C HIS A 423 -8.07 12.10 8.64
N GLN A 424 -8.47 12.80 7.58
CA GLN A 424 -8.96 14.17 7.70
C GLN A 424 -10.28 14.19 8.45
N ILE A 425 -10.33 14.98 9.51
CA ILE A 425 -11.48 15.20 10.38
C ILE A 425 -12.10 16.55 9.98
N ASN A 426 -13.41 16.71 10.12
CA ASN A 426 -14.02 18.02 9.96
C ASN A 426 -13.53 18.99 11.04
N ILE A 427 -13.21 20.24 10.70
CA ILE A 427 -12.61 21.22 11.62
C ILE A 427 -13.41 21.34 12.93
N ASN A 428 -14.75 21.35 12.83
CA ASN A 428 -15.66 21.47 13.97
C ASN A 428 -15.60 20.27 14.94
N GLN A 429 -15.14 19.10 14.48
CA GLN A 429 -15.09 17.86 15.26
C GLN A 429 -13.72 17.60 15.90
N ILE A 430 -12.68 18.37 15.53
CA ILE A 430 -11.31 18.16 16.01
C ILE A 430 -11.25 18.24 17.54
N GLY A 431 -11.85 19.26 18.14
CA GLY A 431 -11.86 19.43 19.60
C GLY A 431 -12.56 18.29 20.33
N LEU A 432 -13.72 17.86 19.82
CA LEU A 432 -14.50 16.76 20.38
C LEU A 432 -13.73 15.43 20.34
N LEU A 433 -13.17 15.09 19.18
CA LEU A 433 -12.42 13.85 19.01
C LEU A 433 -11.12 13.85 19.80
N PHE A 434 -10.45 15.00 19.92
CA PHE A 434 -9.23 15.10 20.72
C PHE A 434 -9.52 14.89 22.21
N VAL A 435 -10.58 15.49 22.76
CA VAL A 435 -10.96 15.29 24.16
C VAL A 435 -11.41 13.84 24.42
N GLN A 436 -12.20 13.24 23.52
CA GLN A 436 -12.55 11.82 23.61
C GLN A 436 -11.33 10.91 23.57
N TYR A 437 -10.35 11.22 22.71
CA TYR A 437 -9.10 10.49 22.62
C TYR A 437 -8.28 10.60 23.91
N LEU A 438 -8.20 11.80 24.51
CA LEU A 438 -7.55 12.00 25.81
C LEU A 438 -8.24 11.21 26.92
N ASN A 439 -9.57 11.26 27.02
CA ASN A 439 -10.33 10.52 28.04
C ASN A 439 -10.21 8.99 27.90
N LYS A 440 -9.97 8.47 26.69
CA LYS A 440 -9.73 7.03 26.48
C LYS A 440 -8.29 6.60 26.73
N SER A 441 -7.34 7.53 26.58
CA SER A 441 -5.89 7.22 26.60
C SER A 441 -5.19 7.60 27.92
N LEU A 442 -5.86 8.37 28.77
CA LEU A 442 -5.46 8.75 30.13
C LEU A 442 -6.24 7.92 31.15
#